data_AF-A0A672KWQ6-F1
#
_entry.id   AF-A0A672KWQ6-F1
#
_cell.length_a   1.000
_cell.length_b   1.000
_cell.length_c   1.000
_cell.angle_alpha   90.00
_cell.angle_beta   90.00
_cell.angle_gamma   90.00
#
_symmetry.space_group_name_H-M   'P 1'
#
loop_
_entity.id
_entity.type
_entity.pdbx_description
1 polymer ?
#
loop_
_entity_poly.entity_id
_entity_poly.type
_entity_poly.pdbx_seq_one_letter_code
_entity_poly.pdbx_strand_id
1 'polypeptide(L)'
;NAKKRKLEDGAGDDKVGGTKVFVMPGGMMKSNGKLVELIEKVKPEIRTLIEKCNTVKMWVQLLIPRIEDGNNFGVSIQEETVAELRTVEGEAASFLDQISRYDTSMLLYLNLKIIVSELRNQYVTLHDMILKNIEKIKRPRSSNSDALY
;
A
#
# COMPACT_ATOMS: atom_id res chain seq x y z
N ASN A 1 -41.64 -39.31 38.63
CA ASN A 1 -41.73 -39.59 40.08
C ASN A 1 -40.36 -40.03 40.59
N ALA A 2 -39.80 -39.28 41.56
CA ALA A 2 -38.64 -39.57 42.42
C ALA A 2 -37.26 -39.87 41.76
N LYS A 3 -36.11 -39.31 42.15
CA LYS A 3 -35.73 -38.63 43.39
C LYS A 3 -34.48 -37.77 43.15
N LYS A 4 -34.56 -36.51 43.60
CA LYS A 4 -33.46 -35.55 43.79
C LYS A 4 -32.29 -36.17 44.58
N ARG A 5 -31.06 -35.75 44.27
CA ARG A 5 -30.05 -35.44 45.30
C ARG A 5 -29.68 -33.97 45.20
N LYS A 6 -30.14 -33.21 46.19
CA LYS A 6 -29.63 -31.88 46.58
C LYS A 6 -28.29 -32.10 47.29
N LEU A 7 -27.34 -31.21 47.06
CA LEU A 7 -26.35 -30.81 48.06
C LEU A 7 -26.41 -29.27 48.09
N GLU A 8 -26.69 -28.73 49.28
CA GLU A 8 -26.87 -27.30 49.54
C GLU A 8 -25.54 -26.58 49.81
N ASP A 9 -25.56 -25.31 49.43
CA ASP A 9 -24.76 -24.13 49.76
C ASP A 9 -23.51 -24.25 50.64
N GLY A 10 -22.41 -23.75 50.07
CA GLY A 10 -21.38 -23.00 50.79
C GLY A 10 -21.19 -21.65 50.09
N ALA A 11 -21.62 -20.58 50.76
CA ALA A 11 -21.53 -19.20 50.29
C ALA A 11 -20.08 -18.68 50.26
N GLY A 12 -19.78 -17.86 49.25
CA GLY A 12 -18.72 -16.84 49.28
C GLY A 12 -17.39 -17.22 48.64
N ASP A 13 -17.24 -16.91 47.35
CA ASP A 13 -16.06 -16.17 46.86
C ASP A 13 -16.35 -15.62 45.46
N ASP A 14 -16.16 -14.31 45.29
CA ASP A 14 -16.36 -13.57 44.04
C ASP A 14 -15.41 -14.06 42.95
N LYS A 15 -15.87 -14.99 42.11
CA LYS A 15 -15.19 -15.33 40.86
C LYS A 15 -15.81 -14.55 39.73
N VAL A 16 -15.17 -13.42 39.40
CA VAL A 16 -15.35 -12.69 38.13
C VAL A 16 -15.30 -13.71 37.00
N GLY A 17 -16.48 -14.03 36.46
CA GLY A 17 -16.64 -14.99 35.37
C GLY A 17 -16.15 -14.38 34.07
N GLY A 18 -14.87 -14.57 33.76
CA GLY A 18 -14.34 -14.29 32.43
C GLY A 18 -15.16 -15.01 31.35
N THR A 19 -15.28 -14.39 30.18
CA THR A 19 -15.98 -14.94 29.01
C THR A 19 -15.49 -16.36 28.73
N LYS A 20 -16.40 -17.34 28.68
CA LYS A 20 -16.06 -18.73 28.35
C LYS A 20 -15.46 -18.77 26.94
N VAL A 21 -14.13 -18.89 26.88
CA VAL A 21 -13.40 -19.08 25.63
C VAL A 21 -13.76 -20.47 25.11
N PHE A 22 -14.48 -20.53 24.00
CA PHE A 22 -14.70 -21.78 23.30
C PHE A 22 -13.36 -22.30 22.77
N VAL A 23 -12.92 -23.44 23.29
CA VAL A 23 -11.77 -24.16 22.75
C VAL A 23 -12.18 -24.70 21.39
N MET A 24 -11.54 -24.25 20.31
CA MET A 24 -11.78 -24.80 18.96
C MET A 24 -11.37 -26.29 18.93
N PRO A 25 -12.28 -27.21 18.60
CA PRO A 25 -11.94 -28.62 18.38
C PRO A 25 -11.05 -28.69 17.13
N GLY A 26 -9.73 -28.75 17.31
CA GLY A 26 -8.74 -28.76 16.22
C GLY A 26 -7.50 -27.89 16.43
N GLY A 27 -7.49 -27.02 17.45
CA GLY A 27 -6.38 -26.09 17.70
C GLY A 27 -6.34 -24.92 16.70
N MET A 28 -5.50 -23.92 16.98
CA MET A 28 -5.27 -22.81 16.04
C MET A 28 -4.54 -23.34 14.79
N MET A 29 -5.12 -23.10 13.61
CA MET A 29 -4.45 -23.41 12.34
C MET A 29 -3.16 -22.59 12.25
N LYS A 30 -2.01 -23.27 12.09
CA LYS A 30 -0.72 -22.59 11.99
C LYS A 30 -0.61 -21.85 10.64
N SER A 31 -0.15 -20.60 10.69
CA SER A 31 0.18 -19.83 9.49
C SER A 31 1.30 -20.52 8.70
N ASN A 32 1.27 -20.43 7.38
CA ASN A 32 2.32 -20.97 6.52
C ASN A 32 3.59 -20.11 6.65
N GLY A 33 4.63 -20.62 7.33
CA GLY A 33 5.86 -19.87 7.61
C GLY A 33 6.56 -19.30 6.36
N LYS A 34 6.51 -20.01 5.22
CA LYS A 34 7.07 -19.50 3.96
C LYS A 34 6.34 -18.24 3.47
N LEU A 35 5.02 -18.17 3.68
CA LEU A 35 4.24 -16.97 3.32
C LEU A 35 4.57 -15.80 4.23
N VAL A 36 4.78 -16.07 5.52
CA VAL A 36 5.22 -15.05 6.47
C VAL A 36 6.56 -14.46 6.05
N GLU A 37 7.55 -15.29 5.73
CA GLU A 37 8.86 -14.84 5.24
C GLU A 37 8.77 -14.01 3.95
N LEU A 38 7.88 -14.39 3.02
CA LEU A 38 7.65 -13.61 1.81
C LEU A 38 7.00 -12.26 2.12
N ILE A 39 6.00 -12.22 2.99
CA ILE A 39 5.33 -10.99 3.39
C ILE A 39 6.30 -10.02 4.05
N GLU A 40 7.17 -10.51 4.93
CA GLU A 40 8.18 -9.70 5.62
C GLU A 40 9.20 -9.09 4.66
N LYS A 41 9.39 -9.67 3.46
CA LYS A 41 10.20 -9.08 2.39
C LYS A 41 9.40 -8.12 1.50
N VAL A 42 8.15 -8.45 1.17
CA VAL A 42 7.34 -7.64 0.22
C VAL A 42 6.84 -6.35 0.86
N LYS A 43 6.43 -6.36 2.14
CA LYS A 43 5.92 -5.16 2.83
C LYS A 43 6.90 -3.97 2.80
N PRO A 44 8.20 -4.14 3.12
CA PRO A 44 9.19 -3.06 2.98
C PRO A 44 9.32 -2.51 1.56
N GLU A 45 9.24 -3.36 0.53
CA GLU A 45 9.35 -2.92 -0.87
C GLU A 45 8.17 -2.05 -1.29
N ILE A 46 6.96 -2.40 -0.85
CA ILE A 46 5.76 -1.58 -1.08
C ILE A 46 5.90 -0.19 -0.42
N ARG A 47 6.37 -0.15 0.83
CA ARG A 47 6.60 1.12 1.54
C ARG A 47 7.66 1.97 0.86
N THR A 48 8.74 1.34 0.41
CA THR A 48 9.80 2.02 -0.33
C THR A 48 9.25 2.64 -1.62
N LEU A 49 8.41 1.93 -2.38
CA LEU A 49 7.77 2.49 -3.57
C LEU A 49 6.97 3.75 -3.24
N ILE A 50 6.13 3.70 -2.20
CA ILE A 50 5.33 4.84 -1.73
C ILE A 50 6.22 6.04 -1.37
N GLU A 51 7.31 5.82 -0.63
CA GLU A 51 8.26 6.86 -0.25
C GLU A 51 8.97 7.48 -1.47
N LYS A 52 9.37 6.65 -2.43
CA LYS A 52 10.01 7.11 -3.67
C LYS A 52 9.02 7.90 -4.54
N CYS A 53 7.79 7.43 -4.70
CA CYS A 53 6.73 8.16 -5.39
C CYS A 53 6.51 9.53 -4.75
N ASN A 54 6.40 9.59 -3.42
CA ASN A 54 6.24 10.85 -2.69
C ASN A 54 7.42 11.81 -2.88
N THR A 55 8.65 11.29 -2.84
CA THR A 55 9.86 12.09 -3.04
C THR A 55 9.89 12.71 -4.43
N VAL A 56 9.64 11.92 -5.48
CA VAL A 56 9.63 12.41 -6.87
C VAL A 56 8.46 13.36 -7.09
N LYS A 57 7.27 13.03 -6.57
CA LYS A 57 6.07 13.88 -6.68
C LYS A 57 6.31 15.26 -6.09
N MET A 58 6.88 15.34 -4.88
CA MET A 58 7.24 16.61 -4.25
C MET A 58 8.26 17.39 -5.09
N TRP A 59 9.28 16.70 -5.61
CA TRP A 59 10.27 17.31 -6.50
C TRP A 59 9.64 17.92 -7.76
N VAL A 60 8.73 17.20 -8.43
CA VAL A 60 8.02 17.73 -9.61
C VAL A 60 7.10 18.89 -9.24
N GLN A 61 6.34 18.79 -8.13
CA GLN A 61 5.44 19.85 -7.67
C GLN A 61 6.18 21.16 -7.39
N LEU A 62 7.38 21.10 -6.81
CA LEU A 62 8.21 22.27 -6.56
C LEU A 62 8.76 22.92 -7.84
N LEU A 63 8.76 22.20 -8.97
CA LEU A 63 9.18 22.70 -10.28
C LEU A 63 8.02 23.27 -11.10
N ILE A 64 6.77 23.17 -10.64
CA ILE A 64 5.62 23.74 -11.33
C ILE A 64 5.71 25.27 -11.27
N PRO A 65 5.76 25.97 -12.42
CA PRO A 65 5.90 27.42 -12.46
C PRO A 65 4.58 28.13 -12.12
N ARG A 66 4.63 29.45 -11.97
CA ARG A 66 3.42 30.27 -11.81
C ARG A 66 2.51 30.13 -13.03
N ILE A 67 1.20 30.19 -12.79
CA ILE A 67 0.19 30.17 -13.85
C ILE A 67 0.37 31.38 -14.76
N GLU A 68 0.40 31.14 -16.07
CA GLU A 68 0.49 32.18 -17.10
C GLU A 68 -0.39 31.78 -18.30
N ASP A 69 -0.78 32.78 -19.10
CA ASP A 69 -1.55 32.57 -20.33
C ASP A 69 -0.62 32.12 -21.47
N GLY A 70 -0.70 30.84 -21.82
CA GLY A 70 0.06 30.24 -22.91
C GLY A 70 1.33 29.48 -22.49
N ASN A 71 1.91 28.73 -23.43
CA ASN A 71 3.08 27.87 -23.21
C ASN A 71 2.94 26.86 -22.05
N ASN A 72 1.74 26.32 -21.86
CA ASN A 72 1.40 25.43 -20.75
C ASN A 72 1.61 23.94 -21.05
N PHE A 73 2.11 23.57 -22.24
CA PHE A 73 2.33 22.16 -22.62
C PHE A 73 3.31 21.43 -21.68
N GLY A 74 4.44 22.04 -21.34
CA GLY A 74 5.36 21.39 -20.38
C GLY A 74 4.80 21.36 -18.97
N VAL A 75 3.95 22.32 -18.61
CA VAL A 75 3.26 22.33 -17.31
C VAL A 75 2.26 21.19 -17.23
N SER A 76 1.49 20.92 -18.30
CA SER A 76 0.57 19.78 -18.33
C SER A 76 1.29 18.43 -18.24
N ILE A 77 2.52 18.31 -18.79
CA ILE A 77 3.35 17.12 -18.61
C ILE A 77 3.76 16.94 -17.13
N GLN A 78 4.10 18.04 -16.44
CA GLN A 78 4.39 17.96 -15.00
C GLN A 78 3.16 17.52 -14.20
N GLU A 79 1.99 18.08 -14.51
CA GLU A 79 0.72 17.73 -13.86
C GLU A 79 0.34 16.26 -14.09
N GLU A 80 0.48 15.75 -15.31
CA GLU A 80 0.25 14.35 -15.66
C GLU A 80 1.22 13.43 -14.91
N THR A 81 2.51 13.79 -14.85
CA THR A 81 3.52 13.03 -14.10
C THR A 81 3.15 12.94 -12.61
N VAL A 82 2.71 14.05 -12.01
CA VAL A 82 2.26 14.11 -10.61
C VAL A 82 1.01 13.26 -10.38
N ALA A 83 0.06 13.29 -11.33
CA ALA A 83 -1.15 12.50 -11.26
C ALA A 83 -0.84 11.00 -11.28
N GLU A 84 0.03 10.56 -12.18
CA GLU A 84 0.42 9.15 -12.28
C GLU A 84 1.18 8.68 -11.03
N LEU A 85 2.10 9.50 -10.50
CA LEU A 85 2.79 9.20 -9.23
C LEU A 85 1.80 9.01 -8.07
N ARG A 86 0.73 9.80 -8.04
CA ARG A 86 -0.35 9.68 -7.04
C ARG A 86 -1.17 8.41 -7.22
N THR A 87 -1.46 8.03 -8.47
CA THR A 87 -2.15 6.76 -8.78
C THR A 87 -1.35 5.57 -8.28
N VAL A 88 -0.07 5.48 -8.66
CA VAL A 88 0.82 4.38 -8.25
C VAL A 88 0.97 4.30 -6.72
N GLU A 89 1.07 5.45 -6.05
CA GLU A 89 1.10 5.51 -4.59
C GLU A 89 -0.17 4.91 -3.96
N GLY A 90 -1.36 5.26 -4.47
CA GLY A 90 -2.64 4.74 -3.99
C GLY A 90 -2.79 3.24 -4.22
N GLU A 91 -2.39 2.75 -5.39
CA GLU A 91 -2.37 1.32 -5.71
C GLU A 91 -1.43 0.56 -4.76
N ALA A 92 -0.21 1.07 -4.56
CA ALA A 92 0.77 0.49 -3.64
C ALA A 92 0.23 0.41 -2.20
N ALA A 93 -0.43 1.46 -1.72
CA ALA A 93 -1.07 1.47 -0.41
C ALA A 93 -2.14 0.38 -0.29
N SER A 94 -2.93 0.16 -1.35
CA SER A 94 -3.95 -0.90 -1.37
C SER A 94 -3.36 -2.30 -1.24
N PHE A 95 -2.11 -2.55 -1.69
CA PHE A 95 -1.44 -3.83 -1.51
C PHE A 95 -1.18 -4.14 -0.04
N LEU A 96 -0.86 -3.12 0.77
CA LEU A 96 -0.68 -3.30 2.23
C LEU A 96 -1.99 -3.70 2.90
N ASP A 97 -3.11 -3.11 2.47
CA ASP A 97 -4.44 -3.48 2.97
C ASP A 97 -4.82 -4.90 2.57
N GLN A 98 -4.52 -5.30 1.33
CA GLN A 98 -4.74 -6.67 0.86
C GLN A 98 -3.93 -7.67 1.69
N ILE A 99 -2.65 -7.40 1.94
CA ILE A 99 -1.78 -8.25 2.77
C ILE A 99 -2.28 -8.33 4.22
N SER A 100 -2.87 -7.26 4.76
CA SER A 100 -3.31 -7.20 6.15
C SER A 100 -4.59 -8.01 6.45
N ARG A 101 -5.37 -8.40 5.43
CA ARG A 101 -6.68 -9.06 5.59
C ARG A 101 -6.63 -10.59 5.76
N TYR A 102 -5.51 -11.23 6.10
CA TYR A 102 -5.37 -12.69 5.89
C TYR A 102 -5.52 -13.62 7.10
N ASP A 103 -6.56 -14.47 7.01
CA ASP A 103 -6.78 -15.73 7.75
C ASP A 103 -6.72 -17.01 6.85
N THR A 104 -6.61 -16.92 5.52
CA THR A 104 -6.63 -18.12 4.63
C THR A 104 -5.42 -18.23 3.70
N SER A 105 -4.66 -19.31 3.86
CA SER A 105 -3.29 -19.49 3.39
C SER A 105 -3.11 -19.73 1.89
N MET A 106 -4.15 -20.13 1.13
CA MET A 106 -4.00 -20.49 -0.29
C MET A 106 -4.06 -19.28 -1.24
N LEU A 107 -5.03 -18.38 -1.05
CA LEU A 107 -5.21 -17.19 -1.91
C LEU A 107 -4.05 -16.19 -1.78
N LEU A 108 -3.44 -16.16 -0.59
CA LEU A 108 -2.33 -15.26 -0.25
C LEU A 108 -1.10 -15.47 -1.13
N TYR A 109 -0.74 -16.70 -1.48
CA TYR A 109 0.47 -16.95 -2.28
C TYR A 109 0.36 -16.40 -3.70
N LEU A 110 -0.78 -16.62 -4.36
CA LEU A 110 -1.04 -16.09 -5.70
C LEU A 110 -1.13 -14.56 -5.66
N ASN A 111 -1.79 -14.01 -4.64
CA ASN A 111 -1.89 -12.57 -4.45
C ASN A 111 -0.51 -11.91 -4.24
N LEU A 112 0.38 -12.51 -3.44
CA LEU A 112 1.75 -12.01 -3.27
C LEU A 112 2.56 -12.00 -4.56
N LYS A 113 2.42 -13.03 -5.41
CA LYS A 113 3.08 -13.06 -6.73
C LYS A 113 2.59 -11.95 -7.65
N ILE A 114 1.30 -11.66 -7.64
CA ILE A 114 0.68 -10.57 -8.41
C ILE A 114 1.25 -9.24 -7.91
N ILE A 115 1.20 -8.99 -6.59
CA ILE A 115 1.73 -7.77 -5.96
C ILE A 115 3.19 -7.52 -6.35
N VAL A 116 4.07 -8.53 -6.25
CA VAL A 116 5.49 -8.37 -6.62
C VAL A 116 5.64 -8.01 -8.10
N SER A 117 4.81 -8.60 -8.97
CA SER A 117 4.84 -8.30 -10.40
C SER A 117 4.35 -6.88 -10.69
N GLU A 118 3.30 -6.44 -10.00
CA GLU A 118 2.75 -5.09 -10.11
C GLU A 118 3.74 -4.04 -9.60
N LEU A 119 4.40 -4.26 -8.46
CA LEU A 119 5.46 -3.38 -7.95
C LEU A 119 6.55 -3.17 -9.00
N ARG A 120 7.08 -4.26 -9.58
CA ARG A 120 8.10 -4.17 -10.63
C ARG A 120 7.59 -3.37 -11.83
N ASN A 121 6.37 -3.64 -12.27
CA ASN A 121 5.78 -2.96 -13.41
C ASN A 121 5.60 -1.46 -13.12
N GLN A 122 5.11 -1.09 -11.93
CA GLN A 122 4.97 0.30 -11.48
C GLN A 122 6.30 1.03 -11.51
N TYR A 123 7.39 0.43 -11.00
CA TYR A 123 8.73 1.02 -11.09
C TYR A 123 9.18 1.26 -12.54
N VAL A 124 8.98 0.28 -13.42
CA VAL A 124 9.39 0.37 -14.84
C VAL A 124 8.60 1.46 -15.56
N THR A 125 7.28 1.49 -15.38
CA THR A 125 6.39 2.48 -16.00
C THR A 125 6.72 3.89 -15.53
N LEU A 126 6.88 4.10 -14.22
CA LEU A 126 7.25 5.41 -13.68
C LEU A 126 8.62 5.85 -14.20
N HIS A 127 9.60 4.96 -14.21
CA HIS A 127 10.93 5.26 -14.71
C HIS A 127 10.92 5.64 -16.20
N ASP A 128 10.23 4.88 -17.04
CA ASP A 128 10.08 5.16 -18.47
C ASP A 128 9.38 6.51 -18.72
N MET A 129 8.26 6.75 -18.06
CA MET A 129 7.50 8.01 -18.17
C MET A 129 8.35 9.20 -17.75
N ILE A 130 9.06 9.13 -16.62
CA ILE A 130 9.88 10.22 -16.10
C ILE A 130 11.06 10.50 -17.05
N LEU A 131 11.75 9.45 -17.52
CA LEU A 131 12.91 9.64 -18.39
C LEU A 131 12.53 10.24 -19.74
N LYS A 132 11.42 9.79 -20.36
CA LYS A 132 10.93 10.36 -21.61
C LYS A 132 10.60 11.85 -21.50
N ASN A 133 10.18 12.29 -20.32
CA ASN A 133 9.70 13.64 -20.08
C ASN A 133 10.66 14.52 -19.26
N ILE A 134 11.87 14.04 -18.95
CA ILE A 134 12.76 14.66 -17.94
C ILE A 134 13.11 16.12 -18.23
N GLU A 135 13.28 16.47 -19.51
CA GLU A 135 13.58 17.83 -19.94
C GLU A 135 12.40 18.78 -19.66
N LYS A 136 11.18 18.36 -20.02
CA LYS A 136 9.96 19.15 -19.78
C LYS A 136 9.60 19.21 -18.29
N ILE A 137 9.89 18.16 -17.53
CA ILE A 137 9.72 18.16 -16.07
C ILE A 137 10.64 19.20 -15.42
N LYS A 138 11.90 19.31 -15.86
CA LYS A 138 12.85 20.28 -15.33
C LYS A 138 12.62 21.71 -15.83
N ARG A 139 12.20 21.84 -17.09
CA ARG A 139 12.02 23.12 -17.80
C ARG A 139 10.74 23.07 -18.64
N PRO A 140 9.57 23.34 -18.03
CA PRO A 140 8.28 23.17 -18.70
C PRO A 140 8.04 24.22 -19.79
N ARG A 141 8.61 25.43 -19.64
CA ARG A 141 8.53 26.50 -20.63
C ARG A 141 9.82 26.59 -21.43
N SER A 142 9.71 26.59 -22.75
CA SER A 142 10.79 27.03 -23.62
C SER A 142 10.99 28.53 -23.46
N SER A 143 12.23 28.99 -23.31
CA SER A 143 12.54 30.41 -23.38
C SER A 143 12.33 30.88 -24.83
N ASN A 144 11.38 31.79 -25.05
CA ASN A 144 11.18 32.43 -26.36
C ASN A 144 12.38 33.31 -26.78
N SER A 145 13.43 33.43 -25.96
CA SER A 145 14.65 34.17 -26.27
C SER A 145 15.48 33.53 -27.39
N ASP A 146 15.30 32.25 -27.68
CA ASP A 146 16.03 31.57 -28.77
C ASP A 146 15.42 31.82 -30.16
N ALA A 147 14.26 32.49 -30.24
CA ALA A 147 13.62 32.85 -31.51
C ALA A 147 14.01 34.26 -32.01
N LEU A 148 14.96 34.94 -31.34
CA LEU A 148 15.34 36.34 -31.60
C LEU A 148 16.76 36.53 -32.15
N TYR A 149 17.45 35.47 -32.57
CA TYR A 149 18.75 35.57 -33.24
C TYR A 149 18.81 34.72 -34.51
#